data_AF-A0A2M7B9L3-F1
#
_entry.id   AF-A0A2M7B9L3-F1
#
_cell.length_a   1.000
_cell.length_b   1.000
_cell.length_c   1.000
_cell.angle_alpha   90.00
_cell.angle_beta   90.00
_cell.angle_gamma   90.00
#
_symmetry.space_group_name_H-M   'P 1'
#
loop_
_entity.id
_entity.type
_entity.pdbx_description
1 polymer ?
#
loop_
_entity_poly.entity_id
_entity_poly.type
_entity_poly.pdbx_seq_one_letter_code
_entity_poly.pdbx_strand_id
1 'polypeptide(L)'
;MKKKKGTKKIEEPKVPTNALMNSFQKYCEAIRKNKPYFTRFKDGSLIKNALRHLSKFQIEMLFIWFLKEKRNMQPTIGAALCKEIIRDFINASHKEYGFYNSLEQLANQYIDNKPSNKKIKRETDEMLATLQKLKADLSEKVKPLTCQERTQITETNYK
;
A
#
# COMPACT_ATOMS: atom_id res chain seq x y z
N MET A 1 21.00 -26.99 -36.75
CA MET A 1 20.78 -25.55 -36.44
C MET A 1 19.76 -25.43 -35.30
N LYS A 2 20.17 -25.04 -34.09
CA LYS A 2 19.27 -24.94 -32.93
C LYS A 2 18.53 -23.59 -32.95
N LYS A 3 17.20 -23.62 -33.07
CA LYS A 3 16.32 -22.43 -33.02
C LYS A 3 16.40 -21.80 -31.62
N LYS A 4 16.97 -20.60 -31.49
CA LYS A 4 16.87 -19.79 -30.27
C LYS A 4 15.43 -19.30 -30.12
N LYS A 5 14.70 -19.85 -29.14
CA LYS A 5 13.37 -19.34 -28.74
C LYS A 5 13.58 -17.95 -28.13
N GLY A 6 13.03 -16.92 -28.78
CA GLY A 6 12.98 -15.57 -28.24
C GLY A 6 12.11 -15.57 -26.97
N THR A 7 12.72 -15.26 -25.83
CA THR A 7 12.02 -14.96 -24.59
C THR A 7 11.19 -13.70 -24.81
N LYS A 8 9.86 -13.84 -24.88
CA LYS A 8 8.93 -12.70 -24.86
C LYS A 8 9.18 -11.91 -23.57
N LYS A 9 9.66 -10.67 -23.69
CA LYS A 9 9.71 -9.74 -22.56
C LYS A 9 8.27 -9.53 -22.08
N ILE A 10 8.00 -9.97 -20.85
CA ILE A 10 6.78 -9.63 -20.13
C ILE A 10 6.87 -8.12 -19.91
N GLU A 11 6.04 -7.34 -20.61
CA GLU A 11 5.97 -5.91 -20.39
C GLU A 11 5.37 -5.68 -19.00
N GLU A 12 6.22 -5.39 -18.02
CA GLU A 12 5.77 -4.93 -16.72
C GLU A 12 4.84 -3.71 -16.92
N PRO A 13 3.72 -3.63 -16.17
CA PRO A 13 2.79 -2.53 -16.29
C PRO A 13 3.56 -1.22 -16.10
N LYS A 14 3.58 -0.36 -17.13
CA LYS A 14 4.25 0.94 -17.10
C LYS A 14 3.72 1.75 -15.92
N VAL A 15 4.43 1.74 -14.79
CA VAL A 15 4.09 2.55 -13.64
C VAL A 15 4.14 4.01 -14.08
N PRO A 16 3.03 4.76 -13.94
CA PRO A 16 3.03 6.15 -14.36
C PRO A 16 3.98 6.93 -13.45
N THR A 17 4.98 7.60 -14.04
CA THR A 17 5.96 8.43 -13.32
C THR A 17 5.28 9.45 -12.40
N ASN A 18 4.10 9.95 -12.80
CA ASN A 18 3.27 10.86 -12.02
C ASN A 18 2.84 10.27 -10.68
N ALA A 19 2.60 8.95 -10.59
CA ALA A 19 2.24 8.32 -9.33
C ALA A 19 3.37 8.41 -8.30
N LEU A 20 4.62 8.16 -8.72
CA LEU A 20 5.79 8.27 -7.86
C LEU A 20 6.09 9.72 -7.46
N MET A 21 5.90 10.67 -8.37
CA MET A 21 6.02 12.11 -8.05
C MET A 21 4.97 12.53 -7.01
N ASN A 22 3.72 12.07 -7.17
CA ASN A 22 2.64 12.33 -6.21
C ASN A 22 2.92 11.68 -4.85
N SER A 23 3.44 10.44 -4.83
CA SER A 23 3.87 9.78 -3.59
C SER A 23 4.98 10.58 -2.91
N PHE A 24 6.01 11.01 -3.65
CA PHE A 24 7.09 11.84 -3.12
C PHE A 24 6.57 13.16 -2.53
N GLN A 25 5.64 13.84 -3.21
CA GLN A 25 5.01 15.04 -2.70
C GLN A 25 4.32 14.80 -1.36
N LYS A 26 3.50 13.75 -1.27
CA LYS A 26 2.82 13.38 -0.02
C LYS A 26 3.80 13.12 1.11
N TYR A 27 4.88 12.39 0.84
CA TYR A 27 5.88 12.11 1.87
C TYR A 27 6.64 13.37 2.29
N CYS A 28 6.95 14.29 1.38
CA CYS A 28 7.58 15.56 1.72
C CYS A 28 6.68 16.41 2.63
N GLU A 29 5.39 16.50 2.28
CA GLU A 29 4.41 17.25 3.06
C GLU A 29 4.20 16.59 4.44
N ALA A 30 4.19 15.27 4.52
CA ALA A 30 3.92 14.57 5.77
C ALA A 30 5.13 14.49 6.72
N ILE A 31 6.32 14.22 6.19
CA ILE A 31 7.55 14.02 7.00
C ILE A 31 8.23 15.34 7.31
N ARG A 32 8.39 16.20 6.30
CA ARG A 32 9.17 17.44 6.41
C ARG A 32 8.31 18.71 6.43
N LYS A 33 6.98 18.59 6.32
CA LYS A 33 6.04 19.72 6.26
C LYS A 33 6.43 20.74 5.17
N ASN A 34 6.99 20.24 4.07
CA ASN A 34 7.49 21.05 2.96
C ASN A 34 6.91 20.56 1.63
N LYS A 35 6.61 21.50 0.73
CA LYS A 35 6.18 21.22 -0.63
C LYS A 35 7.41 21.16 -1.54
N PRO A 36 7.74 19.98 -2.10
CA PRO A 36 8.88 19.86 -2.99
C PRO A 36 8.61 20.58 -4.30
N TYR A 37 9.65 21.18 -4.87
CA TYR A 37 9.60 21.74 -6.22
C TYR A 37 9.94 20.65 -7.24
N PHE A 38 9.09 20.49 -8.25
CA PHE A 38 9.30 19.53 -9.33
C PHE A 38 9.72 20.23 -10.62
N THR A 39 10.83 19.80 -11.18
CA THR A 39 11.27 20.24 -12.51
C THR A 39 10.69 19.30 -13.55
N ARG A 40 9.77 19.83 -14.37
CA ARG A 40 9.12 19.08 -15.45
C ARG A 40 10.17 18.45 -16.38
N PHE A 41 9.89 17.24 -16.86
CA PHE A 41 10.77 16.39 -17.69
C PHE A 41 12.04 15.87 -17.00
N LYS A 42 12.77 16.70 -16.25
CA LYS A 42 14.01 16.31 -15.57
C LYS A 42 13.75 15.24 -14.51
N ASP A 43 12.88 15.53 -13.55
CA ASP A 43 12.56 14.59 -12.47
C ASP A 43 11.85 13.34 -12.99
N GLY A 44 11.05 13.50 -14.04
CA GLY A 44 10.41 12.37 -14.71
C GLY A 44 11.42 11.44 -15.38
N SER A 45 12.47 11.99 -16.00
CA SER A 45 13.57 11.21 -16.58
C SER A 45 14.36 10.46 -15.50
N LEU A 46 14.62 11.12 -14.36
CA LEU A 46 15.32 10.52 -13.23
C LEU A 46 14.54 9.32 -12.65
N ILE A 47 13.24 9.46 -12.43
CA ILE A 47 12.39 8.36 -11.96
C ILE A 47 12.36 7.22 -12.99
N LYS A 48 12.21 7.53 -14.27
CA LYS A 48 12.24 6.50 -15.33
C LYS A 48 13.57 5.75 -15.36
N ASN A 49 14.68 6.44 -15.13
CA ASN A 49 15.99 5.81 -15.07
C ASN A 49 16.13 4.93 -13.80
N ALA A 50 15.67 5.43 -12.65
CA ALA A 50 15.67 4.64 -11.41
C ALA A 50 14.81 3.38 -11.53
N LEU A 51 13.65 3.46 -12.19
CA LEU A 51 12.76 2.32 -12.45
C LEU A 51 13.38 1.22 -13.33
N ARG A 52 14.50 1.48 -14.01
CA ARG A 52 15.24 0.43 -14.74
C ARG A 52 16.05 -0.48 -13.81
N HIS A 53 16.29 -0.05 -12.58
CA HIS A 53 17.18 -0.71 -11.63
C HIS A 53 16.51 -1.04 -10.30
N LEU A 54 15.50 -0.26 -9.91
CA LEU A 54 14.78 -0.38 -8.66
C LEU A 54 13.29 -0.59 -8.94
N SER A 55 12.65 -1.44 -8.14
CA SER A 55 11.21 -1.60 -8.20
C SER A 55 10.49 -0.34 -7.72
N LYS A 56 9.22 -0.17 -8.12
CA LYS A 56 8.38 0.93 -7.61
C LYS A 56 8.41 1.01 -6.08
N PHE A 57 8.24 -0.14 -5.43
CA PHE A 57 8.26 -0.25 -3.97
C PHE A 57 9.58 0.22 -3.39
N GLN A 58 10.72 -0.21 -3.95
CA GLN A 58 12.04 0.22 -3.50
C GLN A 58 12.23 1.74 -3.63
N ILE A 59 11.72 2.36 -4.71
CA ILE A 59 11.78 3.81 -4.89
C ILE A 59 10.92 4.53 -3.83
N GLU A 60 9.73 4.02 -3.53
CA GLU A 60 8.89 4.60 -2.47
C GLU A 60 9.55 4.49 -1.09
N MET A 61 10.14 3.33 -0.77
CA MET A 61 10.91 3.14 0.48
C MET A 61 12.13 4.06 0.54
N LEU A 62 12.85 4.21 -0.57
CA LEU A 62 13.99 5.11 -0.69
C LEU A 62 13.58 6.56 -0.42
N PHE A 63 12.44 7.02 -0.97
CA PHE A 63 11.93 8.37 -0.73
C PHE A 63 11.63 8.61 0.75
N ILE A 64 10.96 7.66 1.39
CA ILE A 64 10.62 7.77 2.81
C ILE A 64 11.89 7.79 3.66
N TRP A 65 12.82 6.87 3.41
CA TRP A 65 14.08 6.79 4.12
C TRP A 65 14.92 8.06 3.94
N PHE A 66 15.07 8.55 2.71
CA PHE A 66 15.75 9.80 2.40
C PHE A 66 15.13 10.98 3.18
N LEU A 67 13.81 11.07 3.19
CA LEU A 67 13.12 12.16 3.88
C LEU A 67 13.31 12.11 5.40
N LYS A 68 13.36 10.90 5.98
CA LYS A 68 13.57 10.67 7.42
C LYS A 68 15.02 10.93 7.85
N GLU A 69 15.98 10.38 7.12
CA GLU A 69 17.39 10.29 7.51
C GLU A 69 18.21 11.49 7.05
N LYS A 70 18.00 11.95 5.82
CA LYS A 70 18.84 12.98 5.18
C LYS A 70 18.26 14.38 5.33
N ARG A 71 17.92 14.77 6.56
CA ARG A 71 17.21 16.04 6.87
C ARG A 71 17.93 17.30 6.38
N ASN A 72 19.26 17.25 6.30
CA ASN A 72 20.11 18.36 5.86
C ASN A 72 20.09 18.58 4.33
N MET A 73 19.57 17.61 3.56
CA MET A 73 19.49 17.72 2.10
C MET A 73 18.13 18.28 1.66
N GLN A 74 18.12 19.00 0.53
CA GLN A 74 16.87 19.52 -0.04
C GLN A 74 15.94 18.38 -0.48
N PRO A 75 14.62 18.44 -0.20
CA PRO A 75 13.68 17.38 -0.53
C PRO A 75 13.31 17.41 -2.02
N THR A 76 14.28 17.07 -2.88
CA THR A 76 14.10 16.98 -4.33
C THR A 76 14.27 15.54 -4.80
N ILE A 77 13.61 15.18 -5.89
CA ILE A 77 13.73 13.84 -6.51
C ILE A 77 15.19 13.58 -6.91
N GLY A 78 15.88 14.59 -7.44
CA GLY A 78 17.30 14.48 -7.79
C GLY A 78 18.21 14.16 -6.61
N ALA A 79 17.97 14.79 -5.45
CA ALA A 79 18.72 14.48 -4.24
C ALA A 79 18.40 13.06 -3.72
N ALA A 80 17.13 12.67 -3.73
CA ALA A 80 16.70 11.35 -3.28
C ALA A 80 17.23 10.21 -4.16
N LEU A 81 17.37 10.45 -5.47
CA LEU A 81 17.83 9.47 -6.46
C LEU A 81 19.31 9.62 -6.82
N CYS A 82 20.10 10.39 -6.06
CA CYS A 82 21.53 10.49 -6.32
C CYS A 82 22.25 9.19 -5.91
N LYS A 83 23.38 8.91 -6.56
CA LYS A 83 24.12 7.64 -6.40
C LYS A 83 24.53 7.37 -4.94
N GLU A 84 24.94 8.42 -4.23
CA GLU A 84 25.37 8.35 -2.84
C GLU A 84 24.21 7.95 -1.92
N ILE A 85 23.04 8.58 -2.10
CA ILE A 85 21.84 8.27 -1.32
C ILE A 85 21.34 6.86 -1.60
N ILE A 86 21.35 6.42 -2.86
CA ILE A 86 20.98 5.04 -3.21
C ILE A 86 21.94 4.04 -2.56
N ARG A 87 23.25 4.31 -2.58
CA ARG A 87 24.25 3.45 -1.94
C ARG A 87 24.05 3.38 -0.42
N ASP A 88 23.83 4.52 0.23
CA ASP A 88 23.57 4.58 1.67
C ASP A 88 22.28 3.83 2.03
N PHE A 89 21.24 3.96 1.22
CA PHE A 89 19.97 3.24 1.41
C PHE A 89 20.16 1.72 1.33
N ILE A 90 20.88 1.23 0.32
CA ILE A 90 21.17 -0.20 0.17
C ILE A 90 21.97 -0.70 1.38
N ASN A 91 22.99 0.05 1.80
CA ASN A 91 23.78 -0.28 2.98
C ASN A 91 22.94 -0.29 4.27
N ALA A 92 22.04 0.68 4.46
CA ALA A 92 21.14 0.71 5.60
C ALA A 92 20.19 -0.49 5.60
N SER A 93 19.65 -0.84 4.42
CA SER A 93 18.72 -1.97 4.27
C SER A 93 19.31 -3.33 4.62
N HIS A 94 20.63 -3.49 4.50
CA HIS A 94 21.33 -4.73 4.87
C HIS A 94 21.73 -4.78 6.35
N LYS A 95 21.82 -3.63 7.02
CA LYS A 95 22.27 -3.55 8.42
C LYS A 95 21.14 -3.80 9.42
N GLU A 96 19.91 -3.40 9.08
CA GLU A 96 18.79 -3.42 10.02
C GLU A 96 17.77 -4.52 9.67
N TYR A 97 17.57 -5.46 10.60
CA TYR A 97 16.49 -6.43 10.47
C TYR A 97 15.13 -5.72 10.52
N GLY A 98 14.25 -6.02 9.57
CA GLY A 98 12.93 -5.39 9.49
C GLY A 98 12.93 -3.95 8.94
N PHE A 99 14.04 -3.49 8.35
CA PHE A 99 14.17 -2.15 7.75
C PHE A 99 12.98 -1.77 6.87
N TYR A 100 12.64 -2.61 5.89
CA TYR A 100 11.52 -2.37 4.98
C TYR A 100 10.17 -2.35 5.69
N ASN A 101 9.97 -3.19 6.72
CA ASN A 101 8.73 -3.22 7.50
C ASN A 101 8.53 -1.90 8.28
N SER A 102 9.62 -1.34 8.83
CA SER A 102 9.56 -0.04 9.52
C SER A 102 9.18 1.10 8.59
N LEU A 103 9.70 1.08 7.35
CA LEU A 103 9.39 2.08 6.33
C LEU A 103 7.98 1.90 5.76
N GLU A 104 7.52 0.66 5.63
CA GLU A 104 6.16 0.33 5.18
C GLU A 104 5.10 0.81 6.19
N GLN A 105 5.33 0.57 7.49
CA GLN A 105 4.46 1.12 8.54
C GLN A 105 4.38 2.65 8.47
N LEU A 106 5.53 3.30 8.23
CA LEU A 106 5.61 4.75 8.08
C LEU A 106 4.89 5.22 6.79
N ALA A 107 5.01 4.46 5.69
CA ALA A 107 4.29 4.73 4.46
C ALA A 107 2.77 4.66 4.66
N ASN A 108 2.28 3.63 5.35
CA ASN A 108 0.87 3.42 5.62
C ASN A 108 0.29 4.54 6.49
N GLN A 109 1.03 4.98 7.52
CA GLN A 109 0.65 6.15 8.32
C GLN A 109 0.41 7.41 7.46
N TYR A 110 1.20 7.61 6.40
CA TYR A 110 1.05 8.79 5.56
C TYR A 110 0.03 8.64 4.43
N ILE A 111 -0.33 7.40 4.05
CA ILE A 111 -1.40 7.14 3.09
C ILE A 111 -2.78 7.22 3.77
N ASP A 112 -2.89 6.71 5.00
CA ASP A 112 -4.17 6.57 5.72
C ASP A 112 -4.66 7.84 6.41
N ASN A 113 -3.80 8.86 6.57
CA ASN A 113 -4.20 10.15 7.13
C ASN A 113 -5.09 11.00 6.20
N LYS A 114 -5.54 10.45 5.07
CA LYS A 114 -6.61 11.05 4.26
C LYS A 114 -7.92 11.08 5.06
N PRO A 115 -8.62 12.23 5.15
CA PRO A 115 -9.93 12.31 5.81
C PRO A 115 -10.97 11.36 5.15
N SER A 116 -10.81 11.06 3.86
CA SER A 116 -11.67 10.10 3.15
C SER A 116 -11.50 8.66 3.66
N ASN A 117 -10.29 8.20 4.01
CA ASN A 117 -10.06 6.86 4.54
C ASN A 117 -10.59 6.73 5.97
N LYS A 118 -10.52 7.79 6.78
CA LYS A 118 -11.16 7.81 8.10
C LYS A 118 -12.68 7.70 8.01
N LYS A 119 -13.30 8.36 7.02
CA LYS A 119 -14.74 8.27 6.79
C LYS A 119 -15.15 6.87 6.32
N ILE A 120 -14.45 6.30 5.34
CA ILE A 120 -14.68 4.94 4.86
C ILE A 120 -14.48 3.92 5.99
N LYS A 121 -13.43 4.08 6.81
CA LYS A 121 -13.16 3.18 7.94
C LYS A 121 -14.28 3.21 8.98
N ARG A 122 -14.79 4.41 9.30
CA ARG A 122 -15.97 4.57 10.19
C ARG A 122 -17.22 3.91 9.60
N GLU A 123 -17.50 4.14 8.33
CA GLU A 123 -18.64 3.51 7.63
C GLU A 123 -18.51 1.97 7.62
N THR A 124 -17.31 1.43 7.40
CA THR A 124 -17.08 -0.02 7.46
C THR A 124 -17.22 -0.57 8.87
N ASP A 125 -16.77 0.15 9.90
CA ASP A 125 -16.89 -0.25 11.29
C ASP A 125 -18.37 -0.26 11.73
N GLU A 126 -19.17 0.71 11.27
CA GLU A 126 -20.63 0.78 11.47
C GLU A 126 -21.38 -0.35 10.76
N MET A 127 -20.98 -0.67 9.52
CA MET A 127 -21.51 -1.83 8.79
C MET A 127 -21.15 -3.16 9.48
N LEU A 128 -19.95 -3.30 10.02
CA LEU A 128 -19.54 -4.49 10.76
C LEU A 128 -20.34 -4.66 12.05
N ALA A 129 -20.55 -3.56 12.79
CA ALA A 129 -21.35 -3.57 14.00
C ALA A 129 -22.82 -3.94 13.72
N THR A 130 -23.41 -3.40 12.65
CA THR A 130 -24.79 -3.76 12.25
C THR A 130 -24.89 -5.20 11.79
N LEU A 131 -23.93 -5.73 11.03
CA LEU A 131 -23.88 -7.15 10.66
C LEU A 131 -23.73 -8.08 11.86
N GLN A 132 -22.90 -7.72 12.84
CA GLN A 132 -22.76 -8.48 14.08
C GLN A 132 -24.07 -8.50 14.88
N LYS A 133 -24.77 -7.36 14.94
CA LYS A 133 -26.08 -7.26 15.61
C LYS A 133 -27.14 -8.11 14.90
N LEU A 134 -27.21 -8.03 13.57
CA LEU A 134 -28.11 -8.88 12.77
C LEU A 134 -27.80 -10.37 12.93
N LYS A 135 -26.52 -10.74 12.99
CA LYS A 135 -26.09 -12.12 13.23
C LYS A 135 -26.52 -12.60 14.62
N ALA A 136 -26.40 -11.76 15.66
CA ALA A 136 -26.86 -12.08 17.00
C ALA A 136 -28.38 -12.24 17.06
N ASP A 137 -29.13 -11.31 16.48
CA ASP A 137 -30.61 -11.34 16.43
C ASP A 137 -31.13 -12.56 15.65
N LEU A 138 -30.46 -12.94 14.55
CA LEU A 138 -30.77 -14.15 13.79
C LEU A 138 -30.44 -15.42 14.59
N SER A 139 -29.34 -15.42 15.34
CA SER A 139 -28.97 -16.55 16.20
C SER A 139 -29.93 -16.73 17.38
N GLU A 140 -30.54 -15.66 17.91
CA GLU A 140 -31.59 -15.76 18.93
C GLU A 140 -32.92 -16.25 18.35
N LYS A 141 -33.25 -15.86 17.12
CA LYS A 141 -34.49 -16.28 16.44
C LYS A 141 -34.42 -17.71 15.90
N VAL A 142 -33.24 -18.18 15.53
CA VAL A 142 -33.01 -19.57 15.14
C VAL A 142 -32.69 -20.38 16.40
N LYS A 143 -33.73 -20.72 17.17
CA LYS A 143 -33.62 -21.85 18.11
C LYS A 143 -33.26 -23.10 17.28
N PRO A 144 -32.22 -23.88 17.65
CA PRO A 144 -31.99 -25.15 17.00
C PRO A 144 -33.23 -26.01 17.24
N LEU A 145 -34.00 -26.28 16.17
CA LEU A 145 -35.14 -27.19 16.21
C LEU A 145 -34.68 -28.49 16.86
N THR A 146 -35.24 -28.80 18.01
CA THR A 146 -34.96 -30.05 18.69
C THR A 146 -35.52 -31.19 17.85
N CYS A 147 -34.92 -32.39 17.93
CA CYS A 147 -35.28 -33.53 17.08
C CYS A 147 -36.79 -33.90 17.14
N GLN A 148 -37.51 -33.47 18.17
CA GLN A 148 -38.94 -33.69 18.36
C GLN A 148 -39.82 -32.76 17.50
N GLU A 149 -39.35 -31.58 17.12
CA GLU A 149 -40.12 -30.64 16.28
C GLU A 149 -40.00 -30.96 14.79
N ARG A 150 -38.95 -31.68 14.38
CA ARG A 150 -38.76 -32.13 12.99
C ARG A 150 -39.70 -33.25 12.58
N THR A 151 -40.12 -34.10 13.52
CA THR A 151 -41.05 -35.23 13.25
C THR A 151 -42.48 -34.75 13.01
N GLN A 152 -42.91 -33.65 13.64
CA GLN A 152 -44.27 -33.10 13.49
C GLN A 152 -44.50 -32.41 12.13
N ILE A 153 -43.45 -31.90 11.47
CA ILE A 153 -43.55 -31.23 10.16
C ILE A 153 -43.70 -32.25 9.01
N THR A 154 -43.20 -33.49 9.20
CA THR A 154 -43.40 -34.58 8.24
C THR A 154 -44.80 -35.17 8.27
N GLU A 155 -45.51 -35.09 9.39
CA GLU A 155 -46.87 -35.68 9.53
C GLU A 155 -47.99 -34.76 9.01
N THR A 156 -47.75 -33.44 8.93
CA THR A 156 -48.73 -32.48 8.40
C THR A 156 -48.73 -32.33 6.87
N ASN A 157 -47.72 -32.90 6.18
CA ASN A 157 -47.65 -32.88 4.71
C ASN A 157 -48.24 -34.12 4.03
N TYR A 158 -48.77 -35.08 4.80
CA TYR A 158 -49.38 -36.32 4.27
C TYR A 158 -50.82 -36.54 4.76
N LYS A 159 -51.56 -35.46 5.03
CA LYS A 159 -53.03 -35.50 5.17
C LYS A 159 -53.70 -34.56 4.19
#